data_AF-A0A2A4GAN3-F1
#
_entry.id   AF-A0A2A4GAN3-F1
#
_cell.length_a   1.000
_cell.length_b   1.000
_cell.length_c   1.000
_cell.angle_alpha   90.00
_cell.angle_beta   90.00
_cell.angle_gamma   90.00
#
_symmetry.space_group_name_H-M   'P 1'
#
loop_
_entity.id
_entity.type
_entity.pdbx_description
1 polymer ?
#
loop_
_entity_poly.entity_id
_entity_poly.type
_entity_poly.pdbx_seq_one_letter_code
_entity_poly.pdbx_strand_id
1 'polypeptide(L)' 'MNIALHYSGKPDYLNAISEVFNNLKNRIMNNSKLTEGEQNEALKEIENQHRKAKKEAKTNLY' A
#
# COMPACT_ATOMS: atom_id res chain seq x y z
N MET A 1 -24.39 -20.72 0.52
CA MET A 1 -23.98 -19.38 0.05
C MET A 1 -23.03 -19.59 -1.12
N ASN A 2 -23.50 -19.31 -2.34
CA ASN A 2 -22.62 -19.30 -3.51
C ASN A 2 -21.76 -18.04 -3.44
N ILE A 3 -20.51 -18.17 -3.02
CA ILE A 3 -19.49 -17.14 -3.17
C ILE A 3 -18.96 -17.22 -4.61
N ALA A 4 -19.86 -17.09 -5.58
CA ALA A 4 -19.42 -16.57 -6.86
C ALA A 4 -19.14 -15.09 -6.64
N LEU A 5 -18.13 -14.56 -7.34
CA LEU A 5 -17.50 -13.22 -7.19
C LEU A 5 -16.31 -13.29 -6.20
N HIS A 6 -15.06 -13.06 -6.57
CA HIS A 6 -14.56 -12.33 -7.72
C HIS A 6 -13.01 -12.49 -7.78
N TYR A 7 -12.50 -12.87 -8.96
CA TYR A 7 -11.20 -12.48 -9.54
C TYR A 7 -9.90 -13.21 -9.11
N SER A 8 -9.57 -14.25 -9.88
CA SER A 8 -8.37 -14.27 -10.75
C SER A 8 -7.09 -13.55 -10.24
N GLY A 9 -6.32 -14.14 -9.31
CA GLY A 9 -4.85 -14.04 -9.16
C GLY A 9 -4.12 -12.67 -9.17
N LYS A 10 -4.83 -11.55 -9.32
CA LYS A 10 -4.35 -10.16 -9.46
C LYS A 10 -4.90 -9.22 -8.38
N PRO A 11 -6.13 -9.39 -7.83
CA PRO A 11 -6.61 -8.56 -6.72
C PRO A 11 -5.77 -8.76 -5.46
N ASP A 12 -5.34 -9.99 -5.18
CA ASP A 12 -4.64 -10.33 -3.94
C ASP A 12 -3.31 -9.59 -3.82
N TYR A 13 -2.56 -9.44 -4.92
CA TYR A 13 -1.29 -8.70 -4.91
C TYR A 13 -1.48 -7.19 -4.70
N LEU A 14 -2.47 -6.59 -5.38
CA LEU A 14 -2.80 -5.17 -5.19
C LEU A 14 -3.40 -4.87 -3.81
N ASN A 15 -4.16 -5.82 -3.27
CA ASN A 15 -4.70 -5.78 -1.91
C ASN A 15 -3.58 -5.91 -0.88
N ALA A 16 -2.68 -6.90 -1.02
CA ALA A 16 -1.52 -7.07 -0.15
C ALA A 16 -0.62 -5.83 -0.14
N ILE A 17 -0.33 -5.22 -1.30
CA ILE A 17 0.41 -3.95 -1.39
C ILE A 17 -0.31 -2.84 -0.62
N SER A 18 -1.63 -2.78 -0.70
CA SER A 18 -2.43 -1.77 -0.01
C SER A 18 -2.49 -2.01 1.51
N GLU A 19 -2.57 -3.26 1.95
CA GLU A 19 -2.50 -3.63 3.37
C GLU A 19 -1.16 -3.28 3.99
N VAL A 20 -0.05 -3.63 3.32
CA VAL A 20 1.30 -3.29 3.76
C VAL A 20 1.48 -1.78 3.86
N PHE A 21 1.02 -1.04 2.85
CA PHE A 21 1.05 0.43 2.87
C PHE A 21 0.27 1.02 4.04
N ASN A 22 -0.96 0.55 4.28
CA ASN A 22 -1.78 1.02 5.40
C ASN A 22 -1.15 0.71 6.75
N ASN A 23 -0.53 -0.46 6.90
CA ASN A 23 0.20 -0.83 8.11
C ASN A 23 1.38 0.12 8.35
N LEU A 24 2.22 0.36 7.33
CA LEU A 24 3.35 1.29 7.41
C LEU A 24 2.90 2.72 7.72
N LYS A 25 1.84 3.20 7.06
CA LYS A 25 1.23 4.50 7.34
C LYS A 25 0.82 4.64 8.80
N ASN A 26 0.11 3.65 9.34
CA ASN A 26 -0.29 3.63 10.74
C ASN A 26 0.91 3.59 11.69
N ARG A 27 1.96 2.82 11.36
CA ARG A 27 3.19 2.77 12.16
C ARG A 27 3.91 4.12 12.19
N ILE A 28 3.97 4.84 11.07
CA ILE A 28 4.58 6.17 10.98
C ILE A 28 3.77 7.19 11.78
N MET A 29 2.45 7.24 11.57
CA MET A 29 1.57 8.19 12.27
C MET A 29 1.54 7.97 13.78
N ASN A 30 1.60 6.72 14.23
CA ASN A 30 1.63 6.39 15.66
C ASN A 30 3.05 6.41 16.24
N ASN A 31 4.07 6.75 15.45
CA ASN A 31 5.44 6.81 15.94
C ASN A 31 5.67 8.11 16.70
N SER A 32 5.60 8.03 18.03
CA SER A 32 5.85 9.16 18.94
C SER A 32 7.31 9.65 18.95
N LYS A 33 8.23 8.96 18.26
CA LYS A 33 9.63 9.38 18.12
C LYS A 33 9.85 10.28 16.90
N LEU A 34 8.89 10.34 15.98
CA LEU A 34 8.96 11.20 14.80
C LEU A 34 8.19 12.49 15.06
N THR A 35 8.76 13.60 14.62
CA THR A 35 8.06 14.88 14.53
C THR A 35 7.05 14.86 13.38
N GLU A 36 6.07 15.77 13.39
CA GLU A 36 5.08 15.86 12.30
C GLU A 36 5.72 16.05 10.91
N GLY A 37 6.85 16.76 10.84
CA GLY A 37 7.62 16.94 9.61
C GLY A 37 8.19 15.61 9.10
N GLU A 38 8.85 14.87 9.99
CA GLU A 38 9.43 13.55 9.66
C GLU A 38 8.35 12.51 9.35
N GLN A 39 7.21 12.57 10.04
CA GLN A 39 6.05 11.72 9.72
C GLN A 39 5.52 12.02 8.32
N ASN A 40 5.36 13.30 7.96
CA ASN A 40 4.90 13.70 6.64
C ASN A 40 5.88 13.30 5.53
N GLU A 41 7.18 13.45 5.76
CA GLU A 41 8.21 13.06 4.80
C GLU A 41 8.23 11.53 4.60
N ALA A 42 8.19 10.76 5.69
CA ALA A 42 8.09 9.31 5.63
C ALA A 42 6.80 8.83 4.95
N LEU A 43 5.66 9.49 5.22
CA LEU A 43 4.39 9.23 4.54
C LEU A 43 4.49 9.46 3.03
N LYS A 44 5.14 10.54 2.62
CA LYS A 44 5.32 10.89 1.20
C LYS A 44 6.16 9.85 0.45
N GLU A 45 7.21 9.36 1.10
CA GLU A 45 8.08 8.32 0.54
C GLU A 45 7.31 7.00 0.37
N ILE A 46 6.59 6.55 1.41
CA ILE A 46 5.80 5.30 1.30
C ILE A 46 4.65 5.44 0.28
N GLU A 47 4.05 6.61 0.12
CA GLU A 47 3.02 6.87 -0.90
C GLU A 47 3.57 6.76 -2.31
N ASN A 48 4.78 7.29 -2.54
CA ASN A 48 5.46 7.16 -3.82
C ASN A 48 5.80 5.69 -4.11
N GLN A 49 6.31 4.96 -3.12
CA GLN A 49 6.58 3.52 -3.26
C GLN A 49 5.29 2.73 -3.54
N HIS A 50 4.18 3.05 -2.88
CA HIS A 50 2.88 2.41 -3.13
C HIS A 50 2.37 2.67 -4.54
N ARG A 51 2.46 3.91 -5.02
CA ARG A 51 2.11 4.25 -6.42
C ARG A 51 2.98 3.50 -7.41
N LYS A 52 4.30 3.43 -7.16
CA LYS A 52 5.24 2.69 -8.01
C LYS A 52 4.91 1.20 -8.02
N ALA A 53 4.72 0.58 -6.87
CA ALA A 53 4.35 -0.83 -6.74
C ALA A 53 3.02 -1.14 -7.45
N LYS A 54 1.98 -0.30 -7.29
CA LYS A 54 0.72 -0.44 -8.02
C LYS A 54 0.89 -0.26 -9.54
N LYS A 55 1.72 0.68 -9.95
CA LYS A 55 2.01 0.93 -11.37
C LYS A 55 2.75 -0.26 -11.98
N GLU A 56 3.80 -0.76 -11.35
CA GLU A 56 4.55 -1.95 -11.78
C GLU A 56 3.66 -3.19 -11.79
N ALA A 57 2.86 -3.40 -10.75
CA ALA A 57 1.86 -4.47 -10.70
C ALA A 57 0.91 -4.43 -11.89
N LYS A 58 0.50 -3.23 -12.31
CA LYS A 58 -0.39 -3.02 -13.47
C LYS A 58 0.33 -3.13 -14.82
N THR A 59 1.61 -2.79 -14.87
CA THR A 59 2.41 -2.73 -16.11
C THR A 59 2.98 -4.10 -16.47
N ASN A 60 3.37 -4.93 -15.50
CA ASN A 60 3.79 -6.33 -15.70
C ASN A 60 2.65 -7.29 -16.10
N LEU A 61 1.48 -6.74 -16.45
CA LEU A 61 0.28 -7.48 -16.85
C LEU A 61 -0.12 -7.25 -18.32
N TYR A 62 0.69 -6.52 -19.07
CA TYR A 62 0.61 -6.30 -20.51
C TYR A 62 1.94 -6.68 -21.16
#